data_AF-L5LCP5-F1
#
_entry.id   AF-L5LCP5-F1
#
_cell.length_a   1.000
_cell.length_b   1.000
_cell.length_c   1.000
_cell.angle_alpha   90.00
_cell.angle_beta   90.00
_cell.angle_gamma   90.00
#
_symmetry.space_group_name_H-M   'P 1'
#
loop_
_entity.id
_entity.type
_entity.pdbx_description
1 polymer ?
#
loop_
_entity_poly.entity_id
_entity_poly.type
_entity_poly.pdbx_seq_one_letter_code
_entity_poly.pdbx_strand_id
1 'polypeptide(L)'
;MNMNNVSDEEFDCHFLDEGFTAKDILDQKINEVSSSDDKDAFYVADLGDILKKHLRWLKALLRVTPFYAVKCNDSRTIVKTLAAIGTGFDCASNTEIEWVQSLGVPPERIIYANPCKQVSQIKYAANNGVQMTTFDSEVELMKVARKPVFRIATNDSKAVCPLS
;
A
#
# COMPACT_ATOMS: atom_id res chain seq x y z
N MET A 1 11.37 -27.59 -11.34
CA MET A 1 11.28 -26.93 -10.02
C MET A 1 9.85 -27.07 -9.57
N ASN A 2 9.58 -27.75 -8.44
CA ASN A 2 8.24 -27.80 -7.86
C ASN A 2 7.88 -26.38 -7.39
N MET A 3 6.80 -25.82 -7.93
CA MET A 3 6.39 -24.41 -7.80
C MET A 3 5.23 -24.22 -6.82
N ASN A 4 5.04 -25.13 -5.86
CA ASN A 4 3.76 -25.16 -5.13
C ASN A 4 3.67 -24.15 -3.98
N ASN A 5 4.77 -23.55 -3.51
CA ASN A 5 4.78 -22.55 -2.44
C ASN A 5 5.87 -21.50 -2.65
N VAL A 6 5.52 -20.22 -2.62
CA VAL A 6 6.49 -19.12 -2.39
C VAL A 6 6.36 -18.71 -0.94
N SER A 7 7.02 -19.44 -0.06
CA SER A 7 7.17 -19.07 1.35
C SER A 7 8.38 -18.14 1.49
N ASP A 8 8.15 -16.85 1.70
CA ASP A 8 9.05 -16.07 2.56
C ASP A 8 8.66 -16.43 4.00
N GLU A 9 9.62 -16.49 4.93
CA GLU A 9 9.41 -16.92 6.34
C GLU A 9 8.36 -16.09 7.14
N GLU A 10 7.72 -15.12 6.49
CA GLU A 10 6.93 -14.06 7.12
C GLU A 10 5.43 -14.11 6.78
N PHE A 11 4.99 -14.86 5.76
CA PHE A 11 3.56 -14.97 5.42
C PHE A 11 3.19 -16.21 4.59
N ASP A 12 1.98 -16.71 4.83
CA ASP A 12 1.39 -17.88 4.20
C ASP A 12 0.63 -17.51 2.91
N CYS A 13 1.19 -17.86 1.74
CA CYS A 13 0.62 -17.55 0.43
C CYS A 13 0.43 -18.84 -0.39
N HIS A 14 -0.83 -19.12 -0.74
CA HIS A 14 -1.22 -20.32 -1.49
C HIS A 14 -1.61 -19.96 -2.92
N PHE A 15 -1.14 -20.73 -3.89
CA PHE A 15 -1.68 -20.68 -5.24
C PHE A 15 -3.03 -21.39 -5.28
N LEU A 16 -3.98 -20.82 -6.03
CA LEU A 16 -5.28 -21.45 -6.25
C LEU A 16 -5.20 -22.35 -7.47
N ASP A 17 -5.73 -23.57 -7.33
CA ASP A 17 -5.97 -24.45 -8.47
C ASP A 17 -6.99 -23.84 -9.43
N GLU A 18 -6.94 -24.27 -10.69
CA GLU A 18 -7.85 -23.75 -11.71
C GLU A 18 -9.32 -24.02 -11.33
N GLY A 19 -10.15 -22.97 -11.42
CA GLY A 19 -11.56 -23.03 -11.03
C GLY A 19 -11.85 -22.77 -9.55
N PHE A 20 -10.82 -22.75 -8.68
CA PHE A 20 -10.98 -22.37 -7.27
C PHE A 20 -10.88 -20.85 -7.08
N THR A 21 -11.64 -20.36 -6.10
CA THR A 21 -11.69 -18.95 -5.71
C THR A 21 -11.30 -18.77 -4.24
N ALA A 22 -11.01 -17.53 -3.86
CA ALA A 22 -10.77 -17.20 -2.45
C ALA A 22 -11.96 -17.55 -1.53
N LYS A 23 -13.18 -17.57 -2.07
CA LYS A 23 -14.35 -18.02 -1.32
C LYS A 23 -14.31 -19.53 -1.06
N ASP A 24 -13.89 -20.32 -2.04
CA ASP A 24 -13.77 -21.77 -1.86
C ASP A 24 -12.72 -22.11 -0.79
N ILE A 25 -11.62 -21.35 -0.73
CA ILE A 25 -10.62 -21.47 0.35
C ILE A 25 -11.20 -21.09 1.72
N LEU A 26 -12.01 -20.02 1.78
CA LEU A 26 -12.70 -19.63 3.01
C LEU A 26 -13.61 -20.75 3.50
N ASP A 27 -14.47 -21.27 2.61
CA ASP A 27 -15.41 -22.35 2.94
C ASP A 27 -14.67 -23.64 3.34
N GLN A 28 -13.56 -23.96 2.68
CA GLN A 28 -12.69 -25.09 3.04
C GLN A 28 -12.11 -24.93 4.45
N LYS A 29 -11.48 -23.79 4.77
CA LYS A 29 -10.90 -23.55 6.10
C LYS A 29 -11.94 -23.59 7.22
N ILE A 30 -13.16 -23.08 6.97
CA ILE A 30 -14.27 -23.17 7.93
C ILE A 30 -14.66 -24.63 8.18
N ASN A 31 -14.74 -25.45 7.13
CA ASN A 31 -15.12 -26.85 7.25
C ASN A 31 -14.05 -27.68 7.97
N GLU A 32 -12.76 -27.40 7.75
CA GLU A 32 -11.62 -28.05 8.42
C GLU A 32 -11.65 -27.89 9.95
N VAL A 33 -12.08 -26.73 10.45
CA VAL A 33 -12.16 -26.44 11.90
C VAL A 33 -13.55 -26.67 12.49
N SER A 34 -14.50 -27.21 11.72
CA SER A 34 -15.91 -27.34 12.10
C SER A 34 -16.10 -28.12 13.41
N SER A 35 -15.34 -29.19 13.61
CA SER A 35 -15.32 -30.04 14.80
C SER A 35 -14.25 -29.67 15.83
N SER A 36 -13.45 -28.63 15.59
CA SER A 36 -12.47 -28.09 16.53
C SER A 36 -13.08 -26.98 17.38
N ASP A 37 -12.52 -26.76 18.56
CA ASP A 37 -12.81 -25.60 19.39
C ASP A 37 -11.93 -24.38 19.02
N ASP A 38 -10.85 -24.61 18.25
CA ASP A 38 -9.96 -23.55 17.74
C ASP A 38 -10.60 -22.82 16.55
N LYS A 39 -11.55 -21.91 16.86
CA LYS A 39 -12.37 -21.15 15.89
C LYS A 39 -12.02 -19.66 15.89
N ASP A 40 -10.74 -19.34 15.97
CA ASP A 40 -10.26 -17.97 15.90
C ASP A 40 -10.63 -17.31 14.55
N ALA A 41 -10.87 -16.00 14.60
CA ALA A 41 -11.16 -15.22 13.40
C ALA A 41 -9.93 -15.18 12.49
N PHE A 42 -10.16 -15.30 11.18
CA PHE A 42 -9.09 -15.27 10.18
C PHE A 42 -9.52 -14.48 8.93
N TYR A 43 -8.53 -14.16 8.09
CA TYR A 43 -8.74 -13.50 6.80
C TYR A 43 -8.30 -14.40 5.65
N VAL A 44 -8.99 -14.28 4.52
CA VAL A 44 -8.51 -14.74 3.21
C VAL A 44 -8.32 -13.51 2.34
N ALA A 45 -7.10 -13.27 1.87
CA ALA A 45 -6.76 -12.12 1.04
C ALA A 45 -6.41 -12.57 -0.39
N ASP A 46 -7.28 -12.25 -1.35
CA ASP A 46 -7.03 -12.54 -2.77
C ASP A 46 -6.07 -11.49 -3.37
N LEU A 47 -4.78 -11.81 -3.44
CA LEU A 47 -3.79 -10.97 -4.12
C LEU A 47 -4.07 -10.84 -5.63
N GLY A 48 -4.76 -11.80 -6.23
CA GLY A 48 -5.23 -11.74 -7.61
C GLY A 48 -6.25 -10.61 -7.82
N ASP A 49 -7.04 -10.26 -6.80
CA ASP A 49 -7.94 -9.09 -6.88
C ASP A 49 -7.16 -7.77 -6.96
N ILE A 50 -6.01 -7.66 -6.28
CA ILE A 50 -5.12 -6.50 -6.39
C ILE A 50 -4.65 -6.33 -7.85
N LEU A 51 -4.22 -7.43 -8.48
CA LEU A 51 -3.79 -7.41 -9.89
C LEU A 51 -4.95 -7.01 -10.82
N LYS A 52 -6.15 -7.58 -10.62
CA LYS A 52 -7.36 -7.21 -11.39
C LYS A 52 -7.65 -5.71 -11.26
N LYS A 53 -7.55 -5.15 -10.06
CA LYS A 53 -7.74 -3.71 -9.79
C LYS A 53 -6.67 -2.85 -10.47
N HIS A 54 -5.41 -3.28 -10.45
CA HIS A 54 -4.33 -2.58 -11.14
C HIS A 54 -4.54 -2.55 -12.66
N LEU A 55 -4.90 -3.68 -13.27
CA LEU A 55 -5.23 -3.75 -14.70
C LEU A 55 -6.43 -2.86 -15.05
N ARG A 56 -7.46 -2.84 -14.19
CA ARG A 56 -8.61 -1.95 -14.35
C ARG A 56 -8.19 -0.48 -14.27
N TRP A 57 -7.30 -0.12 -13.34
CA TRP A 57 -6.77 1.24 -13.22
C TRP A 57 -6.06 1.67 -14.50
N LEU A 58 -5.12 0.85 -15.00
CA LEU A 58 -4.37 1.17 -16.23
C LEU A 58 -5.30 1.37 -17.43
N LYS A 59 -6.34 0.55 -17.56
CA LYS A 59 -7.34 0.67 -18.65
C LYS A 59 -8.21 1.92 -18.52
N ALA A 60 -8.62 2.27 -17.30
CA ALA A 60 -9.54 3.38 -17.05
C ALA A 60 -8.84 4.74 -17.00
N LEU A 61 -7.60 4.79 -16.53
CA LEU A 61 -6.83 6.01 -16.24
C LEU A 61 -5.44 5.93 -16.87
N LEU A 62 -5.38 5.81 -18.20
CA LEU A 62 -4.15 5.57 -18.99
C LEU A 62 -2.99 6.53 -18.71
N ARG A 63 -3.29 7.76 -18.28
CA ARG A 63 -2.30 8.82 -18.02
C ARG A 63 -2.00 9.04 -16.54
N VAL A 64 -2.59 8.25 -15.65
CA VAL A 64 -2.49 8.42 -14.20
C VAL A 64 -1.74 7.24 -13.60
N THR A 65 -0.52 7.48 -13.14
CA THR A 65 0.25 6.48 -12.39
C THR A 65 -0.30 6.38 -10.96
N PRO A 66 -0.74 5.21 -10.49
CA PRO A 66 -1.26 5.05 -9.13
C PRO A 66 -0.11 5.08 -8.11
N PHE A 67 -0.30 5.84 -7.02
CA PHE A 67 0.49 5.77 -5.81
C PHE A 67 -0.39 5.22 -4.70
N TYR A 68 -0.10 4.01 -4.21
CA TYR A 68 -0.91 3.34 -3.19
C TYR A 68 -0.70 4.00 -1.82
N ALA A 69 -1.78 4.39 -1.16
CA ALA A 69 -1.75 4.93 0.19
C ALA A 69 -1.49 3.82 1.22
N VAL A 70 -0.27 3.72 1.72
CA VAL A 70 0.19 2.61 2.59
C VAL A 70 -0.68 2.47 3.84
N LYS A 71 -1.02 3.59 4.49
CA LYS A 71 -1.95 3.70 5.63
C LYS A 71 -3.31 3.00 5.47
N CYS A 72 -3.75 2.67 4.24
CA CYS A 72 -5.00 1.96 4.02
C CYS A 72 -4.92 0.49 4.48
N ASN A 73 -3.79 -0.16 4.21
CA ASN A 73 -3.44 -1.50 4.67
C ASN A 73 -1.94 -1.70 4.36
N ASP A 74 -1.15 -1.78 5.40
CA ASP A 74 0.31 -1.84 5.38
C ASP A 74 0.87 -3.27 5.41
N SER A 75 -0.01 -4.29 5.29
CA SER A 75 0.38 -5.70 5.19
C SER A 75 1.51 -5.88 4.18
N ARG A 76 2.61 -6.53 4.61
CA ARG A 76 3.81 -6.71 3.80
C ARG A 76 3.50 -7.34 2.45
N THR A 77 2.61 -8.33 2.43
CA THR A 77 2.22 -9.06 1.22
C THR A 77 1.53 -8.15 0.21
N ILE A 78 0.68 -7.22 0.67
CA ILE A 78 0.01 -6.24 -0.19
C ILE A 78 1.03 -5.26 -0.78
N VAL A 79 1.87 -4.66 0.08
CA VAL A 79 2.89 -3.69 -0.36
C VAL A 79 3.90 -4.34 -1.31
N LYS A 80 4.35 -5.58 -1.02
CA LYS A 80 5.25 -6.38 -1.87
C LYS A 80 4.62 -6.69 -3.23
N THR A 81 3.35 -7.10 -3.24
CA THR A 81 2.60 -7.36 -4.49
C THR A 81 2.50 -6.09 -5.35
N LEU A 82 2.13 -4.96 -4.74
CA LEU A 82 2.04 -3.66 -5.40
C LEU A 82 3.40 -3.15 -5.92
N ALA A 83 4.47 -3.39 -5.13
CA ALA A 83 5.83 -3.04 -5.50
C ALA A 83 6.27 -3.81 -6.76
N ALA A 84 6.00 -5.13 -6.79
CA ALA A 84 6.33 -6.01 -7.90
C ALA A 84 5.59 -5.66 -9.20
N ILE A 85 4.34 -5.21 -9.12
CA ILE A 85 3.56 -4.78 -10.30
C ILE A 85 3.81 -3.31 -10.69
N GLY A 86 4.67 -2.59 -9.97
CA GLY A 86 5.19 -1.30 -10.43
C GLY A 86 4.44 -0.04 -9.96
N THR A 87 3.58 -0.10 -8.95
CA THR A 87 2.90 1.11 -8.44
C THR A 87 3.85 2.08 -7.72
N GLY A 88 3.49 3.35 -7.61
CA GLY A 88 4.07 4.23 -6.61
C GLY A 88 3.48 3.99 -5.22
N PHE A 89 3.95 4.71 -4.22
CA PHE A 89 3.48 4.67 -2.83
C PHE A 89 3.33 6.07 -2.24
N ASP A 90 2.14 6.32 -1.70
CA ASP A 90 1.85 7.46 -0.82
C ASP A 90 2.13 7.04 0.63
N CYS A 91 3.22 7.59 1.18
CA CYS A 91 3.62 7.41 2.57
C CYS A 91 3.33 8.67 3.39
N ALA A 92 2.96 8.49 4.66
CA ALA A 92 2.61 9.52 5.62
C ALA A 92 3.53 9.54 6.86
N SER A 93 4.48 8.62 6.96
CA SER A 93 5.46 8.54 8.06
C SER A 93 6.80 7.97 7.63
N ASN A 94 7.83 8.13 8.47
CA ASN A 94 9.14 7.50 8.25
C ASN A 94 9.04 5.97 8.22
N THR A 95 8.20 5.38 9.08
CA THR A 95 8.00 3.92 9.14
C THR A 95 7.45 3.39 7.82
N GLU A 96 6.50 4.09 7.21
CA GLU A 96 5.97 3.69 5.89
C GLU A 96 7.01 3.87 4.77
N ILE A 97 7.84 4.92 4.83
CA ILE A 97 8.95 5.11 3.88
C ILE A 97 9.95 3.96 4.01
N GLU A 98 10.38 3.66 5.24
CA GLU A 98 11.31 2.57 5.54
C GLU A 98 10.75 1.23 5.07
N TRP A 99 9.46 0.97 5.33
CA TRP A 99 8.77 -0.24 4.93
C TRP A 99 8.78 -0.43 3.42
N VAL A 100 8.39 0.60 2.67
CA VAL A 100 8.38 0.57 1.20
C VAL A 100 9.80 0.43 0.64
N GLN A 101 10.78 1.14 1.19
CA GLN A 101 12.18 1.04 0.76
C GLN A 101 12.81 -0.33 1.09
N SER A 102 12.42 -0.96 2.20
CA SER A 102 12.89 -2.31 2.57
C SER A 102 12.51 -3.39 1.56
N LEU A 103 11.47 -3.13 0.76
CA LEU A 103 11.03 -3.97 -0.35
C LEU A 103 11.74 -3.63 -1.68
N GLY A 104 12.77 -2.80 -1.65
CA GLY A 104 13.56 -2.40 -2.81
C GLY A 104 12.89 -1.36 -3.72
N VAL A 105 11.82 -0.70 -3.25
CA VAL A 105 11.16 0.36 -4.02
C VAL A 105 12.04 1.61 -4.02
N PRO A 106 12.37 2.16 -5.21
CA PRO A 106 13.26 3.30 -5.29
C PRO A 106 12.55 4.61 -4.90
N PRO A 107 13.27 5.61 -4.35
CA PRO A 107 12.66 6.81 -3.77
C PRO A 107 11.78 7.64 -4.73
N GLU A 108 12.03 7.59 -6.04
CA GLU A 108 11.23 8.26 -7.07
C GLU A 108 9.81 7.72 -7.20
N ARG A 109 9.55 6.50 -6.69
CA ARG A 109 8.21 5.90 -6.61
C ARG A 109 7.51 6.22 -5.29
N ILE A 110 8.06 7.09 -4.45
CA ILE A 110 7.48 7.48 -3.17
C ILE A 110 7.08 8.96 -3.19
N ILE A 111 5.84 9.24 -2.79
CA ILE A 111 5.40 10.58 -2.39
C ILE A 111 5.17 10.60 -0.89
N TYR A 112 5.82 11.54 -0.19
CA TYR A 112 5.54 11.79 1.21
C TYR A 112 4.35 12.75 1.33
N ALA A 113 3.12 12.24 1.23
CA ALA A 113 1.91 13.04 1.07
C ALA A 113 1.22 13.46 2.39
N ASN A 114 1.95 13.49 3.51
CA ASN A 114 1.50 14.17 4.73
C ASN A 114 1.81 15.68 4.64
N PRO A 115 0.82 16.59 4.67
CA PRO A 115 1.06 18.02 4.55
C PRO A 115 1.69 18.66 5.80
N CYS A 116 1.65 18.00 6.97
CA CYS A 116 2.11 18.56 8.25
C CYS A 116 3.10 17.59 8.93
N LYS A 117 4.38 17.68 8.57
CA LYS A 117 5.41 16.68 8.95
C LYS A 117 6.29 17.18 10.09
N GLN A 118 6.82 16.30 10.93
CA GLN A 118 7.86 16.71 11.88
C GLN A 118 9.16 17.07 11.13
N VAL A 119 9.90 18.08 11.59
CA VAL A 119 11.19 18.48 10.95
C VAL A 119 12.19 17.32 10.89
N SER A 120 12.26 16.48 11.93
CA SER A 120 13.08 15.26 11.94
C SER A 120 12.66 14.26 10.87
N GLN A 121 11.37 14.12 10.60
CA GLN A 121 10.83 13.24 9.56
C GLN A 121 11.09 13.78 8.15
N ILE A 122 11.03 15.11 7.95
CA ILE A 122 11.45 15.75 6.69
C ILE A 122 12.94 15.48 6.42
N LYS A 123 13.80 15.63 7.44
CA LYS A 123 15.24 15.32 7.34
C LYS A 123 15.47 13.85 7.01
N TYR A 124 14.74 12.94 7.64
CA TYR A 124 14.82 11.51 7.36
C TYR A 124 14.47 11.20 5.90
N ALA A 125 13.35 11.72 5.39
CA ALA A 125 12.94 11.54 4.00
C ALA A 125 13.99 12.06 3.02
N ALA A 126 14.54 13.26 3.29
CA ALA A 126 15.60 13.85 2.48
C ALA A 126 16.89 13.01 2.48
N ASN A 127 17.30 12.49 3.64
CA ASN A 127 18.49 11.64 3.78
C ASN A 127 18.33 10.29 3.06
N ASN A 128 17.10 9.78 2.95
CA ASN A 128 16.77 8.54 2.23
C ASN A 128 16.33 8.79 0.77
N GLY A 129 16.58 9.98 0.22
CA GLY A 129 16.36 10.31 -1.19
C GLY A 129 14.89 10.56 -1.59
N VAL A 130 13.95 10.55 -0.65
CA VAL A 130 12.53 10.86 -0.90
C VAL A 130 12.35 12.36 -1.00
N GLN A 131 12.16 12.86 -2.22
CA GLN A 131 12.16 14.30 -2.51
C GLN A 131 10.76 14.91 -2.69
N MET A 132 9.79 14.12 -3.15
CA MET A 132 8.43 14.58 -3.46
C MET A 132 7.58 14.55 -2.20
N THR A 133 7.09 15.71 -1.76
CA THR A 133 6.30 15.81 -0.52
C THR A 133 5.22 16.89 -0.63
N THR A 134 4.13 16.73 0.11
CA THR A 134 3.02 17.70 0.11
C THR A 134 3.16 18.78 1.17
N PHE A 135 2.49 19.90 0.96
CA PHE A 135 2.33 20.98 1.95
C PHE A 135 1.05 21.77 1.64
N ASP A 136 0.50 22.46 2.65
CA ASP A 136 -0.69 23.32 2.52
C ASP A 136 -0.58 24.64 3.33
N SER A 137 0.57 24.90 3.97
CA SER A 137 0.80 26.09 4.78
C SER A 137 2.17 26.72 4.56
N GLU A 138 2.29 28.02 4.84
CA GLU A 138 3.54 28.77 4.80
C GLU A 138 4.58 28.20 5.78
N VAL A 139 4.14 27.79 6.98
CA VAL A 139 5.00 27.18 8.00
C VAL A 139 5.62 25.89 7.49
N GLU A 140 4.86 25.07 6.76
CA GLU A 140 5.39 23.85 6.17
C GLU A 140 6.38 24.14 5.04
N LEU A 141 6.10 25.16 4.22
CA LEU A 141 7.01 25.58 3.16
C LEU A 141 8.38 26.01 3.71
N MET A 142 8.42 26.65 4.89
CA MET A 142 9.68 26.99 5.56
C MET A 142 10.51 25.77 6.01
N LYS A 143 9.87 24.60 6.17
CA LYS A 143 10.51 23.36 6.64
C LYS A 143 10.96 22.45 5.49
N VAL A 144 10.26 22.51 4.36
CA VAL A 144 10.43 21.61 3.22
C VAL A 144 11.37 22.21 2.18
N ALA A 145 12.18 21.37 1.54
CA ALA A 145 12.97 21.78 0.38
C ALA A 145 12.97 20.72 -0.73
N ARG A 146 13.19 21.18 -1.96
CA ARG A 146 13.37 20.47 -3.25
C ARG A 146 12.15 20.25 -4.15
N LYS A 147 11.19 19.37 -3.82
CA LYS A 147 10.05 19.07 -4.71
C LYS A 147 8.69 19.12 -3.99
N PRO A 148 8.27 20.31 -3.51
CA PRO A 148 7.01 20.46 -2.82
C PRO A 148 5.81 20.36 -3.78
N VAL A 149 4.74 19.72 -3.33
CA VAL A 149 3.45 19.59 -4.03
C VAL A 149 2.39 20.29 -3.18
N PHE A 150 1.81 21.37 -3.68
CA PHE A 150 0.79 22.12 -2.94
C PHE A 150 -0.53 21.36 -2.91
N ARG A 151 -1.05 21.09 -1.72
CA ARG A 151 -2.35 20.44 -1.52
C ARG A 151 -3.44 21.52 -1.41
N ILE A 152 -4.46 21.41 -2.24
CA ILE A 152 -5.60 22.34 -2.26
C ILE A 152 -6.81 21.74 -1.52
N ALA A 153 -7.66 22.62 -0.98
CA ALA A 153 -8.95 22.22 -0.42
C ALA A 153 -9.87 21.66 -1.52
N THR A 154 -10.76 20.75 -1.12
CA THR A 154 -11.79 20.18 -2.00
C THR A 154 -13.16 20.23 -1.34
N ASN A 155 -14.22 20.09 -2.13
CA ASN A 155 -15.56 19.88 -1.56
C ASN A 155 -15.77 18.37 -1.36
N ASP A 156 -15.54 17.92 -0.13
CA ASP A 156 -15.68 16.53 0.30
C ASP A 156 -16.90 16.31 1.21
N SER A 157 -17.89 17.20 1.15
CA SER A 157 -19.11 17.12 1.99
C SER A 157 -19.94 15.84 1.77
N LYS A 158 -19.67 15.11 0.68
CA LYS A 158 -20.30 13.83 0.33
C LYS A 158 -19.34 12.64 0.42
N ALA A 159 -18.11 12.85 0.86
CA ALA A 159 -17.13 11.78 1.03
C ALA A 159 -17.47 10.95 2.28
N VAL A 160 -17.18 9.64 2.21
CA VAL A 160 -17.29 8.75 3.37
C VAL A 160 -16.33 9.16 4.48
N CYS A 161 -15.18 9.71 4.11
CA CYS A 161 -14.18 10.28 5.01
C CYS A 161 -13.75 11.64 4.45
N PRO A 162 -14.25 12.76 5.00
CA PRO A 162 -13.77 14.11 4.66
C PRO A 162 -12.32 14.28 5.10
N LEU A 163 -11.50 14.89 4.25
CA LEU A 163 -10.05 15.03 4.41
C LEU A 163 -9.54 16.46 4.13
N SER A 164 -10.46 17.41 3.88
CA SER A 164 -10.21 18.81 3.52
C SER A 164 -10.73 19.78 4.57
#